data_AF-A0A6I4ZKR1-F1
#
_entry.id   AF-A0A6I4ZKR1-F1
#
_cell.length_a   1.000
_cell.length_b   1.000
_cell.length_c   1.000
_cell.angle_alpha   90.00
_cell.angle_beta   90.00
_cell.angle_gamma   90.00
#
_symmetry.space_group_name_H-M   'P 1'
#
loop_
_entity.id
_entity.type
_entity.pdbx_description
1 polymer ?
#
loop_
_entity_poly.entity_id
_entity_poly.type
_entity_poly.pdbx_seq_one_letter_code
_entity_poly.pdbx_strand_id
1 'polypeptide(L)'
;MRYSLKSRQRFNRRTVLKGAALGAGGIVAAGMVGCGDEDEEPPESTPEPAPESTPEPTAAATTAAPAGPQEGSYYSALGGSTFSMDQHRAVTAGGIITYAYDGLVSYDDINVGSVRGVMAESLPEQPDELTYVFKLRPGIKWQNKAPANGRDFTADDLAWNLQRQVSRE
;
A
#
# COMPACT_ATOMS: atom_id res chain seq x y z
N MET A 1 25.75 9.14 27.98
CA MET A 1 24.70 9.96 27.35
C MET A 1 23.57 10.23 28.35
N ARG A 2 23.17 11.50 28.56
CA ARG A 2 21.99 11.86 29.37
C ARG A 2 20.83 12.17 28.41
N TYR A 3 19.76 11.38 28.45
CA TYR A 3 18.57 11.65 27.63
C TYR A 3 17.81 12.86 28.18
N SER A 4 17.78 13.94 27.42
CA SER A 4 16.96 15.12 27.68
C SER A 4 15.53 14.84 27.24
N LEU A 5 14.60 14.76 28.19
CA LEU A 5 13.16 14.63 27.93
C LEU A 5 12.64 15.96 27.38
N LYS A 6 12.49 16.07 26.06
CA LYS A 6 11.73 17.17 25.43
C LYS A 6 10.29 17.11 25.91
N SER A 7 9.86 18.14 26.63
CA SER A 7 8.49 18.29 27.09
C SER A 7 7.55 18.42 25.88
N ARG A 8 6.54 17.54 25.81
CA ARG A 8 5.44 17.69 24.84
C ARG A 8 4.58 18.86 25.30
N GLN A 9 4.77 20.03 24.71
CA GLN A 9 3.85 21.16 24.92
C GLN A 9 2.50 20.83 24.28
N ARG A 10 1.50 20.54 25.13
CA ARG A 10 0.10 20.38 24.73
C ARG A 10 -0.46 21.76 24.43
N PHE A 11 -0.55 22.12 23.15
CA PHE A 11 -1.29 23.32 22.74
C PHE A 11 -2.78 23.13 23.08
N ASN A 12 -3.30 24.02 23.92
CA ASN A 12 -4.69 23.98 24.36
C ASN A 12 -5.58 24.59 23.26
N ARG A 13 -6.59 23.84 22.79
CA ARG A 13 -7.50 24.22 21.68
C ARG A 13 -8.18 25.59 21.93
N ARG A 14 -8.30 25.98 23.19
CA ARG A 14 -8.82 27.29 23.63
C ARG A 14 -7.96 28.49 23.22
N THR A 15 -6.65 28.33 23.01
CA THR A 15 -5.78 29.44 22.60
C THR A 15 -5.89 29.71 21.10
N VAL A 16 -6.11 28.66 20.29
CA VAL A 16 -6.28 28.78 18.82
C VAL A 16 -7.58 29.51 18.48
N LEU A 17 -8.68 29.21 19.19
CA LEU A 17 -9.97 29.88 18.95
C LEU A 17 -9.99 31.35 19.36
N LYS A 18 -9.12 31.78 20.29
CA LYS A 18 -8.99 33.20 20.64
C LYS A 18 -8.21 34.01 19.61
N GLY A 19 -7.38 33.36 18.78
CA GLY A 19 -6.62 34.02 17.70
C GLY A 19 -7.46 34.33 16.45
N ALA A 20 -8.54 33.56 16.20
CA ALA A 20 -9.39 33.76 15.03
C ALA A 20 -10.34 34.97 15.14
N ALA A 21 -10.52 35.54 16.34
CA ALA A 21 -11.44 36.66 16.57
C ALA A 21 -10.86 38.06 16.27
N LEU A 22 -9.58 38.14 15.85
CA LEU A 22 -8.92 39.42 15.49
C LEU A 22 -8.58 39.53 13.99
N GLY A 23 -9.08 38.62 13.15
CA GLY A 23 -8.79 38.58 11.70
C GLY A 23 -9.95 38.94 10.77
N ALA A 24 -11.03 39.52 11.28
CA ALA A 24 -12.19 39.93 10.48
C ALA A 24 -12.39 41.44 10.55
N GLY A 25 -11.61 42.20 9.76
CA GLY A 25 -11.77 43.65 9.65
C GLY A 25 -10.89 44.29 8.58
N GLY A 26 -11.49 44.54 7.40
CA GLY A 26 -10.94 45.35 6.29
C GLY A 26 -10.23 44.50 5.23
N ILE A 27 -10.63 44.47 3.96
CA ILE A 27 -10.86 45.60 3.03
C ILE A 27 -12.06 45.28 2.11
N VAL A 28 -12.99 46.21 2.00
CA VAL A 28 -13.95 46.34 0.89
C VAL A 28 -13.37 47.37 -0.08
N ALA A 29 -13.16 47.01 -1.34
CA ALA A 29 -13.09 47.95 -2.45
C ALA A 29 -13.53 47.27 -3.75
N ALA A 30 -14.39 47.98 -4.48
CA ALA A 30 -15.26 47.53 -5.55
C ALA A 30 -14.66 47.67 -6.97
N GLY A 31 -15.32 47.07 -7.97
CA GLY A 31 -15.51 47.73 -9.27
C GLY A 31 -15.38 46.90 -10.55
N MET A 32 -16.38 47.11 -11.43
CA MET A 32 -16.49 46.80 -12.87
C MET A 32 -17.00 45.40 -13.26
N VAL A 33 -18.30 45.25 -13.54
CA VAL A 33 -19.02 45.60 -14.79
C VAL A 33 -18.60 44.67 -15.94
N GLY A 34 -19.53 43.79 -16.31
CA GLY A 34 -19.47 42.91 -17.47
C GLY A 34 -20.83 42.26 -17.69
N CYS A 35 -21.84 43.07 -17.97
CA CYS A 35 -23.09 42.63 -18.58
C CYS A 35 -22.83 42.63 -20.10
N GLY A 36 -22.97 41.47 -20.74
CA GLY A 36 -22.97 41.34 -22.19
C GLY A 36 -24.38 40.98 -22.63
N ASP A 37 -24.98 41.90 -23.40
CA ASP A 37 -26.34 41.90 -23.94
C ASP A 37 -26.65 40.73 -24.90
N GLU A 38 -27.95 40.52 -25.04
CA GLU A 38 -28.67 39.47 -25.76
C GLU A 38 -29.00 39.86 -27.23
N ASP A 39 -29.56 38.87 -27.96
CA ASP A 39 -30.49 38.95 -29.12
C ASP A 39 -30.04 38.63 -30.57
N GLU A 40 -30.43 37.41 -30.95
CA GLU A 40 -31.03 36.83 -32.19
C GLU A 40 -31.00 37.54 -33.57
N GLU A 41 -30.54 36.78 -34.59
CA GLU A 41 -30.95 36.86 -36.01
C GLU A 41 -31.20 35.42 -36.57
N PRO A 42 -31.95 35.26 -37.69
CA PRO A 42 -32.88 34.15 -37.95
C PRO A 42 -32.25 32.87 -38.57
N PRO A 43 -32.95 31.71 -38.58
CA PRO A 43 -32.32 30.43 -38.89
C PRO A 43 -32.13 30.22 -40.40
N GLU A 44 -30.90 29.90 -40.79
CA GLU A 44 -30.55 29.37 -42.11
C GLU A 44 -30.55 27.83 -42.05
N SER A 45 -31.23 27.21 -43.01
CA SER A 45 -31.49 25.77 -43.07
C SER A 45 -30.21 24.96 -43.32
N THR A 46 -29.77 24.21 -42.30
CA THR A 46 -28.70 23.20 -42.38
C THR A 46 -29.32 21.80 -42.48
N PRO A 47 -28.84 20.91 -43.37
CA PRO A 47 -29.41 19.58 -43.54
C PRO A 47 -29.21 18.69 -42.30
N GLU A 48 -30.21 17.86 -42.05
CA GLU A 48 -30.33 16.92 -40.92
C GLU A 48 -29.17 15.90 -40.89
N PRO A 49 -28.41 15.79 -39.79
CA PRO A 49 -27.42 14.72 -39.64
C PRO A 49 -28.12 13.41 -39.29
N ALA A 50 -27.66 12.32 -39.90
CA ALA A 50 -28.10 10.96 -39.61
C ALA A 50 -27.95 10.64 -38.10
N PRO A 51 -28.84 9.81 -37.51
CA PRO A 51 -28.80 9.55 -36.08
C PRO A 51 -27.51 8.79 -35.72
N GLU A 52 -26.57 9.51 -35.11
CA GLU A 52 -25.48 8.93 -34.33
C GLU A 52 -26.09 8.18 -33.15
N SER A 53 -25.81 6.88 -33.08
CA SER A 53 -26.18 6.06 -31.92
C SER A 53 -25.41 6.58 -30.70
N THR A 54 -26.13 7.31 -29.85
CA THR A 54 -25.62 7.71 -28.53
C THR A 54 -25.28 6.42 -27.76
N PRO A 55 -24.02 6.20 -27.34
CA PRO A 55 -23.73 5.10 -26.43
C PRO A 55 -24.53 5.34 -25.15
N GLU A 56 -25.37 4.39 -24.81
CA GLU A 56 -26.13 4.37 -23.56
C GLU A 56 -25.15 4.62 -22.41
N PRO A 57 -25.46 5.54 -21.45
CA PRO A 57 -24.57 5.80 -20.35
C PRO A 57 -24.39 4.47 -19.61
N THR A 58 -23.18 3.90 -19.70
CA THR A 58 -22.79 2.79 -18.84
C THR A 58 -22.99 3.29 -17.42
N ALA A 59 -24.02 2.78 -16.76
CA ALA A 59 -24.31 3.10 -15.38
C ALA A 59 -23.01 2.93 -14.61
N ALA A 60 -22.46 4.04 -14.11
CA ALA A 60 -21.31 4.00 -13.25
C ALA A 60 -21.66 3.01 -12.14
N ALA A 61 -20.88 1.93 -12.04
CA ALA A 61 -21.06 0.97 -10.97
C ALA A 61 -21.08 1.77 -9.67
N THR A 62 -22.23 1.80 -9.01
CA THR A 62 -22.32 2.34 -7.66
C THR A 62 -21.45 1.42 -6.83
N THR A 63 -20.22 1.87 -6.54
CA THR A 63 -19.36 1.23 -5.55
C THR A 63 -20.18 1.21 -4.27
N ALA A 64 -20.69 0.04 -3.91
CA ALA A 64 -21.35 -0.16 -2.64
C ALA A 64 -20.44 0.42 -1.56
N ALA A 65 -21.00 1.24 -0.67
CA ALA A 65 -20.28 1.73 0.49
C ALA A 65 -19.64 0.51 1.18
N PRO A 66 -18.33 0.56 1.52
CA PRO A 66 -17.66 -0.59 2.08
C PRO A 66 -18.47 -1.05 3.29
N ALA A 67 -18.82 -2.35 3.30
CA ALA A 67 -19.42 -2.96 4.47
C ALA A 67 -18.56 -2.56 5.69
N GLY A 68 -19.21 -2.16 6.79
CA GLY A 68 -18.51 -1.81 8.01
C GLY A 68 -17.53 -2.92 8.43
N PRO A 69 -16.53 -2.61 9.29
CA PRO A 69 -15.49 -3.56 9.66
C PRO A 69 -16.10 -4.90 10.06
N GLN A 70 -15.74 -5.97 9.36
CA GLN A 70 -16.09 -7.33 9.78
C GLN A 70 -15.33 -7.63 11.08
N GLU A 71 -15.94 -8.41 11.98
CA GLU A 71 -15.24 -8.89 13.16
C GLU A 71 -13.97 -9.64 12.75
N GLY A 72 -12.82 -9.29 13.35
CA GLY A 72 -11.51 -9.83 12.96
C GLY A 72 -10.84 -9.17 11.75
N SER A 73 -11.45 -8.16 11.13
CA SER A 73 -10.80 -7.39 10.06
C SER A 73 -9.75 -6.41 10.61
N TYR A 74 -8.66 -6.27 9.86
CA TYR A 74 -7.60 -5.29 10.13
C TYR A 74 -7.40 -4.40 8.90
N TYR A 75 -7.35 -3.08 9.13
CA TYR A 75 -7.06 -2.10 8.09
C TYR A 75 -5.65 -1.56 8.27
N SER A 76 -4.83 -1.68 7.23
CA SER A 76 -3.50 -1.08 7.18
C SER A 76 -3.48 0.06 6.17
N ALA A 77 -3.10 1.25 6.62
CA ALA A 77 -2.78 2.34 5.71
C ALA A 77 -1.36 2.13 5.17
N LEU A 78 -1.22 2.01 3.86
CA LEU A 78 0.07 1.87 3.20
C LEU A 78 0.48 3.23 2.60
N GLY A 79 1.76 3.59 2.74
CA GLY A 79 2.29 4.86 2.23
C GLY A 79 2.36 4.97 0.71
N GLY A 80 2.02 3.89 -0.01
CA GLY A 80 2.00 3.82 -1.46
C GLY A 80 1.54 2.45 -1.95
N SER A 81 1.27 2.32 -3.24
CA SER A 81 1.02 1.03 -3.87
C SER A 81 2.34 0.29 -4.15
N THR A 82 2.26 -1.03 -4.23
CA THR A 82 3.33 -1.82 -4.83
C THR A 82 3.02 -2.11 -6.30
N PHE A 83 4.05 -2.13 -7.14
CA PHE A 83 3.94 -2.56 -8.54
C PHE A 83 4.14 -4.08 -8.70
N SER A 84 4.59 -4.78 -7.67
CA SER A 84 4.78 -6.23 -7.70
C SER A 84 4.59 -6.88 -6.33
N MET A 85 4.02 -8.08 -6.34
CA MET A 85 3.96 -8.97 -5.17
C MET A 85 5.17 -9.90 -5.08
N ASP A 86 6.05 -9.89 -6.08
CA ASP A 86 7.32 -10.61 -6.04
C ASP A 86 8.32 -9.79 -5.21
N GLN A 87 8.68 -10.31 -4.03
CA GLN A 87 9.61 -9.66 -3.09
C GLN A 87 10.96 -9.32 -3.70
N HIS A 88 11.34 -10.07 -4.72
CA HIS A 88 12.60 -9.89 -5.43
C HIS A 88 12.55 -8.76 -6.46
N ARG A 89 11.38 -8.20 -6.73
CA ARG A 89 11.17 -7.14 -7.73
C ARG A 89 10.75 -5.81 -7.12
N ALA A 90 10.11 -5.79 -5.94
CA ALA A 90 9.54 -4.57 -5.37
C ALA A 90 9.92 -4.36 -3.90
N VAL A 91 10.58 -3.24 -3.61
CA VAL A 91 10.98 -2.83 -2.25
C VAL A 91 9.82 -2.22 -1.45
N THR A 92 8.88 -1.54 -2.10
CA THR A 92 7.77 -0.83 -1.43
C THR A 92 6.67 -1.75 -0.88
N ALA A 93 6.74 -3.04 -1.17
CA ALA A 93 5.74 -4.04 -0.84
C ALA A 93 5.91 -4.70 0.53
N GLY A 94 6.98 -4.38 1.27
CA GLY A 94 7.43 -5.16 2.44
C GLY A 94 6.33 -5.41 3.48
N GLY A 95 5.48 -4.41 3.74
CA GLY A 95 4.36 -4.55 4.69
C GLY A 95 3.30 -5.57 4.26
N ILE A 96 2.98 -5.69 2.98
CA ILE A 96 2.00 -6.67 2.48
C ILE A 96 2.66 -8.04 2.29
N ILE A 97 3.88 -8.07 1.75
CA ILE A 97 4.62 -9.29 1.45
C ILE A 97 4.88 -10.12 2.71
N THR A 98 5.10 -9.49 3.86
CA THR A 98 5.30 -10.21 5.14
C THR A 98 4.10 -11.09 5.54
N TYR A 99 2.89 -10.85 5.02
CA TYR A 99 1.74 -11.71 5.28
C TYR A 99 1.66 -12.95 4.37
N ALA A 100 2.41 -12.96 3.28
CA ALA A 100 2.32 -14.00 2.24
C ALA A 100 3.59 -14.85 2.12
N TYR A 101 4.72 -14.38 2.66
CA TYR A 101 6.02 -15.03 2.52
C TYR A 101 6.72 -15.13 3.87
N ASP A 102 7.41 -16.25 4.07
CA ASP A 102 8.30 -16.49 5.20
C ASP A 102 9.73 -16.75 4.69
N GLY A 103 10.70 -16.51 5.58
CA GLY A 103 12.10 -16.86 5.37
C GLY A 103 12.54 -18.04 6.24
N LEU A 104 13.78 -18.51 6.03
CA LEU A 104 14.39 -19.54 6.89
C LEU A 104 14.49 -19.08 8.34
N VAL A 105 14.84 -17.82 8.53
CA VAL A 105 15.03 -17.16 9.82
C VAL A 105 14.30 -15.83 9.86
N SER A 106 14.02 -15.35 11.06
CA SER A 106 13.50 -14.00 11.30
C SER A 106 14.07 -13.44 12.59
N TYR A 107 13.98 -12.13 12.76
CA TYR A 107 14.33 -11.49 14.01
C TYR A 107 13.33 -11.91 15.09
N ASP A 108 13.87 -12.32 16.23
CA ASP A 108 13.10 -12.48 17.45
C ASP A 108 12.96 -11.12 18.15
N ASP A 109 14.07 -10.38 18.25
CA ASP A 109 14.09 -8.97 18.62
C ASP A 109 15.07 -8.21 17.72
N ILE A 110 14.51 -7.35 16.88
CA ILE A 110 15.25 -6.54 15.91
C ILE A 110 16.15 -5.49 16.58
N ASN A 111 15.86 -5.06 17.81
CA ASN A 111 16.63 -4.01 18.49
C ASN A 111 17.98 -4.52 19.02
N VAL A 112 18.04 -5.82 19.32
CA VAL A 112 19.26 -6.49 19.81
C VAL A 112 19.85 -7.46 18.79
N GLY A 113 19.21 -7.61 17.62
CA GLY A 113 19.66 -8.49 16.55
C GLY A 113 19.54 -9.98 16.87
N SER A 114 18.66 -10.35 17.80
CA SER A 114 18.38 -11.77 18.09
C SER A 114 17.62 -12.38 16.93
N VAL A 115 18.05 -13.56 16.47
CA VAL A 115 17.49 -14.26 15.30
C VAL A 115 17.02 -15.66 15.71
N ARG A 116 15.90 -16.10 15.14
CA ARG A 116 15.34 -17.44 15.32
C ARG A 116 14.99 -18.10 14.00
N GLY A 117 14.93 -19.43 13.99
CA GLY A 117 14.42 -20.20 12.85
C GLY A 117 12.90 -20.04 12.71
N VAL A 118 12.44 -19.78 11.49
CA VAL A 118 11.01 -19.74 11.10
C VAL A 118 10.69 -20.97 10.27
N MET A 119 11.09 -21.00 9.00
CA MET A 119 10.98 -22.21 8.18
C MET A 119 12.10 -23.21 8.47
N ALA A 120 13.24 -22.75 9.00
CA ALA A 120 14.27 -23.64 9.54
C ALA A 120 13.96 -24.02 11.00
N GLU A 121 14.32 -25.23 11.39
CA GLU A 121 14.16 -25.74 12.77
C GLU A 121 14.93 -24.88 13.78
N SER A 122 16.14 -24.45 13.40
CA SER A 122 17.09 -23.67 14.19
C SER A 122 17.90 -22.72 13.31
N LEU A 123 18.82 -21.96 13.93
CA LEU A 123 19.92 -21.30 13.22
C LEU A 123 20.79 -22.36 12.51
N PRO A 124 21.47 -21.99 11.41
CA PRO A 124 22.22 -22.94 10.59
C PRO A 124 23.44 -23.49 11.32
N GLU A 125 23.80 -24.73 11.01
CA GLU A 125 25.13 -25.24 11.31
C GLU A 125 26.13 -24.66 10.30
N GLN A 126 27.34 -24.34 10.77
CA GLN A 126 28.39 -23.75 9.94
C GLN A 126 29.67 -24.59 10.07
N PRO A 127 29.83 -25.64 9.24
CA PRO A 127 31.00 -26.52 9.33
C PRO A 127 32.31 -25.82 8.89
N ASP A 128 32.21 -24.77 8.08
CA ASP A 128 33.34 -23.95 7.61
C ASP A 128 32.90 -22.50 7.29
N GLU A 129 33.83 -21.63 6.91
CA GLU A 129 33.58 -20.21 6.67
C GLU A 129 32.65 -19.91 5.47
N LEU A 130 32.40 -20.90 4.60
CA LEU A 130 31.69 -20.72 3.33
C LEU A 130 30.36 -21.49 3.27
N THR A 131 30.07 -22.31 4.28
CA THR A 131 28.94 -23.25 4.24
C THR A 131 27.97 -23.00 5.39
N TYR A 132 26.70 -22.79 5.05
CA TYR A 132 25.60 -22.75 6.02
C TYR A 132 24.63 -23.89 5.72
N VAL A 133 24.36 -24.73 6.72
CA VAL A 133 23.45 -25.88 6.62
C VAL A 133 22.18 -25.59 7.41
N PHE A 134 21.08 -25.41 6.69
CA PHE A 134 19.76 -25.21 7.29
C PHE A 134 18.95 -26.51 7.24
N LYS A 135 18.37 -26.90 8.38
CA LYS A 135 17.39 -27.98 8.44
C LYS A 135 15.98 -27.39 8.39
N LEU A 136 15.21 -27.74 7.38
CA LEU A 136 13.82 -27.29 7.22
C LEU A 136 12.90 -27.98 8.23
N ARG A 137 11.92 -27.25 8.75
CA ARG A 137 10.85 -27.85 9.57
C ARG A 137 9.98 -28.76 8.70
N PRO A 138 9.54 -29.92 9.23
CA PRO A 138 8.60 -30.78 8.53
C PRO A 138 7.21 -30.13 8.44
N GLY A 139 6.44 -30.49 7.42
CA GLY A 139 5.02 -30.14 7.29
C GLY A 139 4.72 -28.72 6.82
N ILE A 140 5.72 -27.96 6.37
CA ILE A 140 5.50 -26.67 5.71
C ILE A 140 4.82 -26.92 4.36
N LYS A 141 3.75 -26.19 4.08
CA LYS A 141 2.97 -26.31 2.84
C LYS A 141 2.84 -24.95 2.16
N TRP A 142 2.79 -24.99 0.84
CA TRP A 142 2.37 -23.84 0.06
C TRP A 142 0.88 -23.56 0.25
N GLN A 143 0.44 -22.35 -0.09
CA GLN A 143 -0.99 -22.01 -0.15
C GLN A 143 -1.73 -22.97 -1.10
N ASN A 144 -2.99 -23.28 -0.76
CA ASN A 144 -3.86 -24.10 -1.60
C ASN A 144 -4.45 -23.30 -2.77
N LYS A 145 -3.57 -22.83 -3.66
CA LYS A 145 -3.88 -22.10 -4.89
C LYS A 145 -2.92 -22.55 -5.98
N ALA A 146 -3.37 -22.56 -7.22
CA ALA A 146 -2.48 -22.81 -8.36
C ALA A 146 -1.32 -21.79 -8.39
N PRO A 147 -0.10 -22.19 -8.77
CA PRO A 147 0.28 -23.53 -9.24
C PRO A 147 0.66 -24.52 -8.13
N ALA A 148 0.87 -24.07 -6.89
CA ALA A 148 1.44 -24.89 -5.82
C ALA A 148 0.42 -25.84 -5.14
N ASN A 149 -0.87 -25.50 -5.16
CA ASN A 149 -1.98 -26.38 -4.77
C ASN A 149 -1.79 -27.11 -3.43
N GLY A 150 -1.24 -26.43 -2.40
CA GLY A 150 -1.12 -27.01 -1.07
C GLY A 150 -0.01 -28.07 -0.91
N ARG A 151 0.84 -28.25 -1.92
CA ARG A 151 1.97 -29.19 -1.85
C ARG A 151 2.95 -28.80 -0.75
N ASP A 152 3.75 -29.76 -0.33
CA ASP A 152 4.82 -29.52 0.63
C ASP A 152 5.87 -28.57 0.06
N PHE A 153 6.38 -27.71 0.93
CA PHE A 153 7.55 -26.88 0.67
C PHE A 153 8.81 -27.74 0.84
N THR A 154 9.73 -27.64 -0.11
CA THR A 154 10.97 -28.45 -0.11
C THR A 154 12.22 -27.58 -0.24
N ALA A 155 13.41 -28.18 -0.06
CA ALA A 155 14.67 -27.49 -0.28
C ALA A 155 14.85 -27.02 -1.74
N ASP A 156 14.22 -27.69 -2.72
CA ASP A 156 14.27 -27.29 -4.12
C ASP A 156 13.57 -25.95 -4.35
N ASP A 157 12.47 -25.69 -3.63
CA ASP A 157 11.76 -24.42 -3.70
C ASP A 157 12.62 -23.25 -3.22
N LEU A 158 13.31 -23.47 -2.11
CA LEU A 158 14.26 -22.52 -1.54
C LEU A 158 15.43 -22.28 -2.52
N ALA A 159 16.01 -23.37 -3.04
CA ALA A 159 17.12 -23.30 -3.97
C ALA A 159 16.73 -22.53 -5.24
N TRP A 160 15.56 -22.83 -5.82
CA TRP A 160 15.02 -22.09 -6.95
C TRP A 160 14.83 -20.60 -6.64
N ASN A 161 14.31 -20.26 -5.45
CA ASN A 161 14.09 -18.88 -5.04
C ASN A 161 15.39 -18.06 -4.91
N LEU A 162 16.47 -18.68 -4.43
CA LEU A 162 17.79 -18.05 -4.35
C LEU A 162 18.45 -17.97 -5.74
N GLN A 163 18.41 -19.06 -6.50
CA GLN A 163 19.07 -19.14 -7.80
C GLN A 163 18.51 -18.10 -8.78
N ARG A 164 17.18 -17.91 -8.82
CA ARG A 164 16.56 -16.90 -9.70
C ARG A 164 16.97 -15.46 -9.43
N GLN A 165 17.59 -15.17 -8.28
CA GLN A 165 18.15 -13.83 -7.98
C GLN A 165 19.58 -13.67 -8.46
N VAL A 166 20.33 -14.77 -8.49
CA VAL A 166 21.74 -14.76 -8.88
C VAL A 166 21.88 -14.99 -10.39
N SER A 167 21.00 -15.80 -10.99
CA SER A 167 20.96 -16.04 -12.43
C SER A 167 20.50 -14.79 -13.18
N ARG A 168 21.23 -14.41 -14.23
CA ARG A 168 20.92 -13.25 -15.10
C ARG A 168 20.04 -13.58 -16.30
N GLU A 169 19.29 -14.68 -16.25
CA GLU A 169 18.40 -15.12 -17.33
C GLU A 169 16.93 -14.80 -17.02
#